data_AF-A0A4P7UAI1-F1
#
_entry.id   AF-A0A4P7UAI1-F1
#
_cell.length_a   1.000
_cell.length_b   1.000
_cell.length_c   1.000
_cell.angle_alpha   90.00
_cell.angle_beta   90.00
_cell.angle_gamma   90.00
#
_symmetry.space_group_name_H-M   'P 1'
#
loop_
_entity.id
_entity.type
_entity.pdbx_description
1 polymer ?
#
loop_
_entity_poly.entity_id
_entity_poly.type
_entity_poly.pdbx_seq_one_letter_code
_entity_poly.pdbx_strand_id
1 'polypeptide(L)'
;MAQRAWFPTVGRGRPWLVVVVAATLALVVAALTWWALFRSEPTPWGEVEVDGNRVSVRYVGGECDRSARLDVEETDTEVVLTVQVKRGSLSCSDVGVPRTVRARLEAPVGDREVVDGACRLEKYASYLACSD
;
A
#
# COMPACT_ATOMS: atom_id res chain seq x y z
N MET A 1 56.58 -10.71 50.40
CA MET A 1 56.00 -9.50 49.77
C MET A 1 54.90 -9.95 48.82
N ALA A 2 53.64 -9.74 49.17
CA ALA A 2 52.49 -10.24 48.43
C ALA A 2 52.12 -9.27 47.29
N GLN A 3 52.14 -9.76 46.05
CA GLN A 3 51.71 -9.02 44.87
C GLN A 3 50.19 -9.09 44.75
N ARG A 4 49.52 -7.94 44.91
CA ARG A 4 48.09 -7.77 44.64
C ARG A 4 47.87 -7.81 43.13
N ALA A 5 47.25 -8.88 42.63
CA ALA A 5 46.79 -8.96 41.26
C ALA A 5 45.65 -7.96 41.01
N TRP A 6 45.93 -6.98 40.14
CA TRP A 6 44.95 -6.08 39.56
C TRP A 6 44.21 -6.83 38.44
N PHE A 7 42.99 -7.30 38.71
CA PHE A 7 42.12 -7.81 37.65
C PHE A 7 41.44 -6.62 36.96
N PRO A 8 41.65 -6.40 35.65
CA PRO A 8 40.86 -5.42 34.91
C PRO A 8 39.41 -5.91 34.88
N THR A 9 38.51 -5.08 35.41
CA THR A 9 37.07 -5.24 35.28
C THR A 9 36.71 -5.13 33.81
N VAL A 10 36.68 -6.28 33.11
CA VAL A 10 36.03 -6.40 31.81
C VAL A 10 34.58 -5.94 32.02
N GLY A 11 34.28 -4.76 31.50
CA GLY A 11 32.99 -4.10 31.65
C GLY A 11 31.89 -5.08 31.26
N ARG A 12 31.10 -5.48 32.26
CA ARG A 12 29.98 -6.42 32.13
C ARG A 12 28.89 -5.73 31.31
N GLY A 13 29.09 -5.68 29.99
CA GLY A 13 28.14 -5.10 29.05
C GLY A 13 26.77 -5.73 29.27
N ARG A 14 25.74 -4.90 29.45
CA ARG A 14 24.38 -5.36 29.80
C ARG A 14 23.85 -6.20 28.63
N PRO A 15 23.82 -7.54 28.72
CA PRO A 15 23.46 -8.41 27.59
C PRO A 15 22.04 -8.12 27.08
N TRP A 16 21.17 -7.61 27.96
CA TRP A 16 19.84 -7.11 27.61
C TRP A 16 19.85 -6.01 26.55
N LEU A 17 20.82 -5.10 26.54
CA LEU A 17 20.89 -4.04 25.52
C LEU A 17 21.15 -4.63 24.12
N VAL A 18 22.02 -5.65 24.02
CA VAL A 18 22.29 -6.34 22.76
C VAL A 18 21.03 -7.04 22.24
N VAL A 19 20.28 -7.70 23.13
CA VAL A 19 19.01 -8.36 22.78
C VAL A 19 17.98 -7.35 22.29
N VAL A 20 17.81 -6.21 22.98
CA VAL A 20 16.88 -5.16 22.57
C VAL A 20 17.26 -4.60 21.20
N VAL A 21 18.53 -4.27 20.98
CA VAL A 21 18.99 -3.74 19.69
C VAL A 21 18.74 -4.74 18.56
N ALA A 22 19.09 -6.01 18.76
CA ALA A 22 18.88 -7.07 17.76
C ALA A 22 17.39 -7.28 17.45
N ALA A 23 16.53 -7.31 18.48
CA ALA A 23 15.08 -7.44 18.30
C ALA A 23 14.49 -6.23 17.56
N THR A 24 14.95 -5.03 17.89
CA THR A 24 14.51 -3.79 17.22
C THR A 24 14.91 -3.80 15.75
N LEU A 25 16.16 -4.18 15.44
CA LEU A 25 16.64 -4.33 14.07
C LEU A 25 15.84 -5.37 13.28
N ALA A 26 15.54 -6.52 13.89
CA ALA A 26 14.73 -7.55 13.26
C ALA A 26 13.30 -7.04 12.94
N LEU A 27 12.68 -6.29 13.87
CA LEU A 27 11.37 -5.69 13.64
C LEU A 27 11.39 -4.63 12.53
N VAL A 28 12.43 -3.78 12.49
CA VAL A 28 12.59 -2.78 11.42
C VAL A 28 12.76 -3.47 10.07
N VAL A 29 13.61 -4.50 9.97
CA VAL A 29 13.79 -5.25 8.72
C VAL A 29 12.49 -5.93 8.30
N ALA A 30 11.76 -6.55 9.24
CA ALA A 30 10.46 -7.17 8.94
C ALA A 30 9.42 -6.15 8.46
N ALA A 31 9.39 -4.96 9.05
CA ALA A 31 8.50 -3.89 8.61
C ALA A 31 8.87 -3.38 7.21
N LEU A 32 10.16 -3.23 6.91
CA LEU A 32 10.64 -2.79 5.60
C LEU A 32 10.38 -3.84 4.51
N THR A 33 10.62 -5.13 4.79
CA THR A 33 10.32 -6.21 3.84
C THR A 33 8.83 -6.34 3.61
N TRP A 34 8.01 -6.26 4.66
CA TRP A 34 6.56 -6.22 4.54
C TRP A 34 6.12 -5.05 3.66
N TRP A 35 6.59 -3.83 3.97
CA TRP A 35 6.25 -2.64 3.18
C TRP A 35 6.67 -2.76 1.71
N ALA A 36 7.89 -3.25 1.44
CA ALA A 36 8.37 -3.47 0.08
C ALA A 36 7.53 -4.51 -0.68
N LEU A 37 7.08 -5.58 0.00
CA LEU A 37 6.22 -6.60 -0.58
C LEU A 37 4.78 -6.13 -0.79
N PHE A 38 4.28 -5.20 0.02
CA PHE A 38 2.90 -4.71 -0.06
C PHE A 38 2.76 -3.33 -0.71
N ARG A 39 3.83 -2.79 -1.33
CA ARG A 39 3.72 -1.59 -2.16
C ARG A 39 2.72 -1.83 -3.27
N SER A 40 1.61 -1.12 -3.19
CA SER A 40 0.64 -0.95 -4.24
C SER A 40 0.55 0.53 -4.56
N GLU A 41 0.34 0.85 -5.82
CA GLU A 41 0.26 2.21 -6.31
C GLU A 41 -1.18 2.53 -6.66
N PRO A 42 -1.73 3.65 -6.15
CA PRO A 42 -3.06 4.09 -6.52
C PRO A 42 -3.06 4.41 -8.02
N THR A 43 -4.07 3.95 -8.74
CA THR A 43 -4.18 4.07 -10.19
C THR A 43 -5.54 4.68 -10.51
N PRO A 44 -5.60 5.79 -11.27
CA PRO A 44 -6.86 6.37 -11.70
C PRO A 44 -7.70 5.37 -12.51
N TRP A 45 -9.01 5.41 -12.31
CA TRP A 45 -9.96 4.59 -13.04
C TRP A 45 -10.84 5.44 -13.96
N GLY A 46 -11.44 4.79 -14.96
CA GLY A 46 -12.25 5.48 -15.96
C GLY A 46 -13.74 5.32 -15.72
N GLU A 47 -14.23 4.08 -15.80
CA GLU A 47 -15.67 3.80 -15.67
C GLU A 47 -15.95 3.00 -14.40
N VAL A 48 -17.04 3.37 -13.71
CA VAL A 48 -17.58 2.61 -12.59
C VAL A 48 -18.99 2.14 -12.90
N GLU A 49 -19.24 0.85 -12.64
CA GLU A 49 -20.55 0.23 -12.69
C GLU A 49 -20.96 -0.13 -11.26
N VAL A 50 -22.16 0.29 -10.86
CA VAL A 50 -22.73 0.06 -9.54
C VAL A 50 -24.00 -0.78 -9.67
N ASP A 51 -24.06 -1.88 -8.93
CA ASP A 51 -25.23 -2.75 -8.82
C ASP A 51 -25.52 -3.03 -7.33
N GLY A 52 -26.39 -2.22 -6.74
CA GLY A 52 -26.70 -2.25 -5.31
C GLY A 52 -25.47 -1.96 -4.44
N ASN A 53 -24.96 -2.99 -3.76
CA ASN A 53 -23.72 -2.92 -2.96
C ASN A 53 -22.51 -3.56 -3.67
N ARG A 54 -22.60 -3.84 -4.97
CA ARG A 54 -21.49 -4.35 -5.76
C ARG A 54 -20.99 -3.25 -6.68
N VAL A 55 -19.68 -3.03 -6.66
CA VAL A 55 -19.03 -2.08 -7.56
C VAL A 55 -18.04 -2.81 -8.47
N SER A 56 -17.98 -2.36 -9.71
CA SER A 56 -17.08 -2.86 -10.74
C SER A 56 -16.42 -1.66 -11.41
N VAL A 57 -15.11 -1.56 -11.27
CA VAL A 57 -14.32 -0.42 -11.73
C VAL A 57 -13.42 -0.86 -12.88
N ARG A 58 -13.51 -0.17 -14.02
CA ARG A 58 -12.63 -0.33 -15.17
C ARG A 58 -11.46 0.63 -15.06
N TYR A 59 -10.26 0.11 -15.24
CA TYR A 59 -9.02 0.89 -15.22
C TYR A 59 -8.05 0.39 -16.28
N VAL A 60 -7.06 1.21 -16.62
CA VAL A 60 -5.96 0.83 -17.53
C VAL A 60 -4.74 0.50 -16.69
N GLY A 61 -4.39 -0.78 -16.61
CA GLY A 61 -3.19 -1.27 -15.95
C GLY A 61 -2.02 -1.42 -16.90
N GLY A 62 -0.87 -1.86 -16.38
CA GLY A 62 0.29 -2.27 -17.16
C GLY A 62 0.29 -3.78 -17.47
N GLU A 63 1.09 -4.18 -18.45
CA GLU A 63 1.32 -5.60 -18.77
C GLU A 63 1.91 -6.37 -17.58
N CYS A 64 2.81 -5.74 -16.81
CA CYS A 64 3.52 -6.37 -15.68
C CYS A 64 2.81 -6.24 -14.34
N ASP A 65 1.55 -5.83 -14.32
CA ASP A 65 0.76 -5.78 -13.09
C ASP A 65 0.45 -7.21 -12.62
N ARG A 66 0.96 -7.56 -11.43
CA ARG A 66 0.75 -8.90 -10.84
C ARG A 66 -0.61 -9.05 -10.20
N SER A 67 -1.11 -7.99 -9.59
CA SER A 67 -2.39 -8.00 -8.88
C SER A 67 -2.93 -6.59 -8.78
N ALA A 68 -4.26 -6.49 -8.71
CA ALA A 68 -4.95 -5.26 -8.34
C ALA A 68 -6.02 -5.57 -7.31
N ARG A 69 -6.29 -4.59 -6.45
CA ARG A 69 -7.39 -4.61 -5.49
C ARG A 69 -8.08 -3.26 -5.51
N LEU A 70 -9.35 -3.23 -5.13
CA LEU A 70 -10.11 -2.01 -4.96
C LEU A 70 -10.18 -1.71 -3.46
N ASP A 71 -9.59 -0.59 -3.07
CA ASP A 71 -9.73 -0.04 -1.73
C ASP A 71 -11.01 0.80 -1.69
N VAL A 72 -11.79 0.64 -0.64
CA VAL A 72 -13.12 1.24 -0.51
C VAL A 72 -13.17 1.97 0.83
N GLU A 73 -13.42 3.27 0.77
CA GLU A 73 -13.70 4.09 1.95
C GLU A 73 -15.11 4.66 1.81
N GLU A 74 -15.98 4.34 2.77
CA GLU A 74 -17.39 4.74 2.75
C GLU A 74 -17.66 5.77 3.84
N THR A 75 -18.34 6.84 3.45
CA THR A 75 -18.91 7.85 4.34
C THR A 75 -20.41 7.97 4.09
N ASP A 76 -21.07 8.80 4.89
CA ASP A 76 -22.50 9.07 4.73
C ASP A 76 -22.83 9.79 3.41
N THR A 77 -21.87 10.50 2.82
CA THR A 77 -22.08 11.32 1.61
C THR A 77 -21.35 10.79 0.38
N GLU A 78 -20.33 9.95 0.57
CA GLU A 78 -19.39 9.59 -0.50
C GLU A 78 -18.86 8.16 -0.34
N VAL A 79 -18.61 7.51 -1.48
CA VAL A 79 -17.92 6.23 -1.62
C VAL A 79 -16.65 6.49 -2.42
N VAL A 80 -15.51 6.46 -1.75
CA VAL A 80 -14.21 6.66 -2.39
C VAL A 80 -13.65 5.31 -2.80
N LEU A 81 -13.44 5.14 -4.10
CA LEU A 81 -12.91 3.92 -4.69
C LEU A 81 -11.49 4.20 -5.17
N THR A 82 -10.52 3.42 -4.69
CA THR A 82 -9.11 3.54 -5.12
C THR A 82 -8.59 2.21 -5.66
N VAL A 83 -8.25 2.16 -6.95
CA VAL A 83 -7.60 0.98 -7.52
C VAL A 83 -6.14 0.96 -7.09
N GLN A 84 -5.75 -0.10 -6.38
CA GLN A 84 -4.39 -0.30 -5.89
C GLN A 84 -3.72 -1.40 -6.70
N VAL A 85 -2.72 -1.04 -7.49
CA VAL A 85 -2.04 -1.94 -8.43
C VAL A 85 -0.66 -2.30 -7.90
N LYS A 86 -0.30 -3.59 -7.96
CA LYS A 86 1.04 -4.08 -7.63
C LYS A 86 1.80 -4.49 -8.88
N ARG A 87 2.86 -3.76 -9.20
CA ARG A 87 3.75 -4.05 -10.33
C ARG A 87 4.76 -5.15 -10.00
N GLY A 88 5.04 -6.01 -10.99
CA GLY A 88 5.86 -7.20 -10.81
C GLY A 88 7.30 -7.12 -11.28
N SER A 89 7.61 -6.18 -12.16
CA SER A 89 8.92 -6.01 -12.80
C SER A 89 9.21 -4.53 -12.97
N LEU A 90 10.48 -4.13 -12.84
CA LEU A 90 10.94 -2.78 -13.11
C LEU A 90 11.23 -2.56 -14.60
N SER A 91 11.54 -3.62 -15.35
CA SER A 91 11.61 -3.59 -16.81
C SER A 91 10.27 -4.08 -17.36
N CYS A 92 9.35 -3.16 -17.60
CA CYS A 92 8.09 -3.44 -18.27
C CYS A 92 7.93 -2.50 -19.47
N SER A 93 7.32 -2.99 -20.53
CA SER A 93 6.87 -2.12 -21.62
C SER A 93 5.70 -1.25 -21.13
N ASP A 94 5.67 0.00 -21.57
CA ASP A 94 4.57 0.94 -21.28
C ASP A 94 3.35 0.64 -22.17
N VAL A 95 2.73 -0.52 -21.93
CA VAL A 95 1.52 -0.97 -22.63
C VAL A 95 0.33 -0.90 -21.67
N GLY A 96 -0.69 -0.12 -22.05
CA GLY A 96 -1.95 -0.02 -21.33
C GLY A 96 -2.85 -1.24 -21.60
N VAL A 97 -3.27 -1.91 -20.54
CA VAL A 97 -4.14 -3.09 -20.60
C VAL A 97 -5.45 -2.78 -19.87
N PRO A 98 -6.61 -2.77 -20.55
CA PRO A 98 -7.91 -2.61 -19.91
C PRO A 98 -8.17 -3.76 -18.92
N ARG A 99 -8.52 -3.41 -17.69
CA ARG A 99 -8.80 -4.36 -16.61
C ARG A 99 -10.03 -3.94 -15.83
N THR A 100 -10.60 -4.90 -15.10
CA THR A 100 -11.73 -4.66 -14.21
C THR A 100 -11.43 -5.22 -12.84
N VAL A 101 -11.67 -4.43 -11.80
CA VAL A 101 -11.61 -4.86 -10.41
C VAL A 101 -12.98 -4.66 -9.77
N ARG A 102 -13.33 -5.54 -8.83
CA ARG A 102 -14.65 -5.53 -8.18
C ARG A 102 -14.50 -5.55 -6.67
N ALA A 103 -15.41 -4.89 -5.99
CA ALA A 103 -15.56 -4.98 -4.55
C ALA A 103 -17.04 -5.03 -4.16
N ARG A 104 -17.28 -5.36 -2.89
CA ARG A 104 -18.57 -5.18 -2.24
C ARG A 104 -18.45 -4.03 -1.27
N LEU A 105 -19.49 -3.20 -1.24
CA LEU A 105 -19.70 -2.13 -0.29
C LEU A 105 -20.42 -2.67 0.94
N GLU A 106 -20.19 -2.00 2.08
CA GLU A 106 -20.89 -2.22 3.34
C GLU A 106 -22.37 -1.83 3.22
N ALA A 107 -22.66 -0.75 2.49
CA ALA A 107 -24.02 -0.30 2.18
C ALA A 107 -24.21 -0.06 0.67
N PRO A 108 -25.44 -0.17 0.13
CA PRO A 108 -25.72 0.21 -1.26
C PRO A 108 -25.39 1.69 -1.52
N VAL A 109 -24.82 2.04 -2.69
CA VAL A 109 -24.37 3.43 -2.97
C VAL A 109 -25.46 4.46 -2.70
N GLY A 110 -26.68 4.23 -3.21
CA GLY A 110 -27.79 5.16 -3.02
C GLY A 110 -27.49 6.51 -3.66
N ASP A 111 -27.70 7.59 -2.90
CA ASP A 111 -27.47 8.97 -3.35
C ASP A 111 -26.03 9.47 -3.09
N ARG A 112 -25.15 8.61 -2.57
CA ARG A 112 -23.76 8.96 -2.28
C ARG A 112 -22.97 9.16 -3.57
N GLU A 113 -22.07 10.14 -3.53
CA GLU A 113 -21.16 10.38 -4.65
C GLU A 113 -20.11 9.27 -4.73
N VAL A 114 -19.75 8.83 -5.92
CA VAL A 114 -18.69 7.82 -6.13
C VAL A 114 -17.47 8.51 -6.73
N VAL A 115 -16.36 8.50 -6.00
CA VAL A 115 -15.19 9.34 -6.33
C VAL A 115 -13.93 8.51 -6.43
N ASP A 116 -13.05 8.89 -7.37
CA ASP A 116 -11.75 8.27 -7.55
C ASP A 116 -10.75 8.79 -6.50
N GLY A 117 -10.37 7.93 -5.56
CA GLY A 117 -9.38 8.29 -4.55
C GLY A 117 -7.98 8.52 -5.11
N ALA A 118 -7.64 7.99 -6.29
CA ALA A 118 -6.38 8.31 -6.95
C ALA A 118 -6.38 9.76 -7.46
N CYS A 119 -7.50 10.28 -7.98
CA CYS A 119 -7.59 11.65 -8.50
C CYS A 119 -7.45 12.74 -7.41
N ARG A 120 -7.51 12.37 -6.14
CA ARG A 120 -7.21 13.27 -5.01
C ARG A 120 -5.72 13.53 -4.81
N LEU A 121 -4.86 12.73 -5.44
CA LEU A 121 -3.41 12.87 -5.33
C LEU A 121 -2.90 13.83 -6.40
N GLU A 122 -2.16 14.86 -6.00
CA GLU A 122 -1.62 15.89 -6.93
C GLU A 122 -0.84 15.29 -8.11
N LYS A 123 -0.14 14.17 -7.90
CA LYS A 123 0.61 13.46 -8.95
C LYS A 123 -0.26 12.95 -10.11
N TYR A 124 -1.57 12.85 -9.92
CA TYR A 124 -2.53 12.35 -10.91
C TYR A 124 -3.49 13.42 -11.42
N ALA A 125 -3.39 14.67 -10.97
CA ALA A 125 -4.28 15.75 -11.42
C ALA A 125 -4.23 16.02 -12.93
N SER A 126 -3.13 15.67 -13.60
CA SER A 126 -2.96 15.81 -15.05
C SER A 126 -3.45 14.60 -15.87
N TYR A 127 -3.93 13.54 -15.22
CA TYR A 127 -4.47 12.38 -15.92
C TYR A 127 -5.84 12.73 -16.49
N LEU A 128 -6.08 12.32 -17.74
CA LEU A 128 -7.38 12.52 -18.41
C LEU A 128 -8.55 11.93 -17.61
N ALA A 129 -8.32 10.81 -16.93
CA ALA A 129 -9.30 10.16 -16.05
C ALA A 129 -9.69 11.02 -14.82
N CYS A 130 -8.91 12.05 -14.50
CA CYS A 130 -9.14 12.94 -13.36
C CYS A 130 -9.51 14.37 -13.78
N SER A 131 -9.73 14.60 -15.09
CA SER A 131 -9.92 15.94 -15.65
C SER A 131 -11.39 16.27 -15.98
N ASP A 132 -12.34 15.51 -15.43
CA ASP A 132 -13.79 15.68 -15.64
C ASP A 132 -14.42 16.74 -14.72
#